data_AF-A0A398D9F1-F1
#
_entry.id   AF-A0A398D9F1-F1
#
_cell.length_a   1.000
_cell.length_b   1.000
_cell.length_c   1.000
_cell.angle_alpha   90.00
_cell.angle_beta   90.00
_cell.angle_gamma   90.00
#
_symmetry.space_group_name_H-M   'P 1'
#
loop_
_entity.id
_entity.type
_entity.pdbx_description
1 polymer ?
#
loop_
_entity_poly.entity_id
_entity_poly.type
_entity_poly.pdbx_seq_one_letter_code
_entity_poly.pdbx_strand_id
1 'polypeptide(L)'
;MIADRVQLFDHCVEKAIEDGVFPGAVWGLITPDEEHFGFAGHAQILPGPREMRSDCIFDIASLTKVVATTTSIMILIENGELRLHDTVGSILPAGHLKNTTILQLLTHTSGLPASVKFYQANRGRAGVIDDLYQVPLVDQPGTVVTYSDLNFMLLGLVIEKLSGSLEQFLRRYVFEPLDMNETCFNPSPEGSERFVATEFREDRGFVSGKVHDGNAYAMGGVSGHAGLFSTAQDLGRFVRMLLNNGYHEGRKIISVASLNLMRQCYTEQLTERRGLGWKLKNPGDAMGDLASEDALFHTGFTGTSLLVDQQRGLGVILLTNRIHPSRDNQKLLALRGKIHNIAETVID
;
A
#
# COMPACT_ATOMS: atom_id res chain seq x y z
N MET A 1 -1.70 1.65 32.08
CA MET A 1 -0.51 2.28 31.47
C MET A 1 -0.33 1.65 30.09
N ILE A 2 0.31 2.32 29.13
CA ILE A 2 0.48 1.90 27.71
C ILE A 2 0.66 0.38 27.51
N ALA A 3 1.43 -0.30 28.37
CA ALA A 3 1.58 -1.77 28.39
C ALA A 3 0.26 -2.57 28.40
N ASP A 4 -0.77 -2.09 29.10
CA ASP A 4 -2.10 -2.75 29.15
C ASP A 4 -2.85 -2.62 27.81
N ARG A 5 -2.62 -1.53 27.06
CA ARG A 5 -3.27 -1.27 25.77
C ARG A 5 -2.56 -1.99 24.62
N VAL A 6 -1.24 -2.05 24.66
CA VAL A 6 -0.46 -2.89 23.73
C VAL A 6 -0.86 -4.36 23.87
N GLN A 7 -0.95 -4.88 25.10
CA GLN A 7 -1.42 -6.25 25.35
C GLN A 7 -2.86 -6.48 24.88
N LEU A 8 -3.74 -5.49 25.05
CA LEU A 8 -5.11 -5.56 24.52
C LEU A 8 -5.12 -5.64 22.98
N PHE A 9 -4.24 -4.89 22.31
CA PHE A 9 -4.08 -4.94 20.86
C PHE A 9 -3.59 -6.32 20.41
N ASP A 10 -2.51 -6.83 21.02
CA ASP A 10 -1.96 -8.16 20.74
C ASP A 10 -3.02 -9.23 20.89
N HIS A 11 -3.73 -9.25 22.03
CA HIS A 11 -4.81 -10.19 22.29
C HIS A 11 -5.95 -10.08 21.26
N CYS A 12 -6.28 -8.88 20.79
CA CYS A 12 -7.30 -8.69 19.77
C CYS A 12 -6.89 -9.33 18.43
N VAL A 13 -5.62 -9.17 18.03
CA VAL A 13 -5.09 -9.77 16.79
C VAL A 13 -4.99 -11.28 16.91
N GLU A 14 -4.49 -11.80 18.03
CA GLU A 14 -4.44 -13.23 18.33
C GLU A 14 -5.83 -13.87 18.32
N LYS A 15 -6.81 -13.22 18.96
CA LYS A 15 -8.20 -13.68 18.96
C LYS A 15 -8.81 -13.70 17.56
N ALA A 16 -8.44 -12.73 16.71
CA ALA A 16 -8.87 -12.71 15.31
C ALA A 16 -8.30 -13.91 14.52
N ILE A 17 -7.08 -14.35 14.84
CA ILE A 17 -6.49 -15.57 14.25
C ILE A 17 -7.28 -16.80 14.70
N GLU A 18 -7.56 -16.93 16.00
CA GLU A 18 -8.36 -18.03 16.56
C GLU A 18 -9.76 -18.11 15.93
N ASP A 19 -10.39 -16.96 15.68
CA ASP A 19 -11.70 -16.85 15.03
C ASP A 19 -11.67 -17.08 13.50
N GLY A 20 -10.49 -17.39 12.95
CA GLY A 20 -10.29 -17.63 11.53
C GLY A 20 -10.57 -16.40 10.68
N VAL A 21 -10.27 -15.20 11.19
CA VAL A 21 -10.33 -13.94 10.43
C VAL A 21 -9.21 -13.89 9.39
N PHE A 22 -8.04 -14.44 9.73
CA PHE A 22 -6.91 -14.70 8.84
C PHE A 22 -6.01 -15.79 9.47
N PRO A 23 -5.25 -16.57 8.68
CA PRO A 23 -4.40 -17.62 9.22
C PRO A 23 -3.26 -17.16 10.13
N GLY A 24 -2.70 -15.98 9.87
CA GLY A 24 -1.63 -15.40 10.68
C GLY A 24 -1.39 -13.94 10.36
N ALA A 25 -0.65 -13.28 11.24
CA ALA A 25 -0.31 -11.87 11.09
C ALA A 25 1.06 -11.51 11.69
N VAL A 26 1.63 -10.43 11.17
CA VAL A 26 2.65 -9.63 11.83
C VAL A 26 2.11 -8.20 11.93
N TRP A 27 2.25 -7.57 13.08
CA TRP A 27 1.76 -6.22 13.31
C TRP A 27 2.81 -5.35 13.98
N GLY A 28 2.65 -4.04 13.85
CA GLY A 28 3.51 -3.02 14.43
C GLY A 28 2.70 -1.83 14.95
N LEU A 29 3.05 -1.35 16.13
CA LEU A 29 2.59 -0.10 16.72
C LEU A 29 3.82 0.80 16.88
N ILE A 30 3.84 1.92 16.17
CA ILE A 30 5.00 2.79 16.05
C ILE A 30 4.64 4.18 16.59
N THR A 31 5.40 4.68 17.54
CA THR A 31 5.33 6.07 18.01
C THR A 31 6.66 6.76 17.72
N PRO A 32 6.79 8.09 17.95
CA PRO A 32 8.08 8.77 17.84
C PRO A 32 9.17 8.15 18.74
N ASP A 33 8.78 7.63 19.91
CA ASP A 33 9.71 7.21 20.95
C ASP A 33 9.87 5.67 21.05
N GLU A 34 8.84 4.91 20.66
CA GLU A 34 8.77 3.47 20.87
C GLU A 34 8.27 2.71 19.64
N GLU A 35 8.63 1.43 19.57
CA GLU A 35 8.03 0.48 18.63
C GLU A 35 7.70 -0.83 19.33
N HIS A 36 6.53 -1.36 19.01
CA HIS A 36 6.11 -2.69 19.40
C HIS A 36 5.77 -3.51 18.17
N PHE A 37 6.30 -4.72 18.08
CA PHE A 37 5.98 -5.66 17.03
C PHE A 37 5.50 -6.98 17.64
N GLY A 38 4.45 -7.54 17.06
CA GLY A 38 3.96 -8.86 17.41
C GLY A 38 3.73 -9.70 16.16
N PHE A 39 3.66 -11.03 16.34
CA PHE A 39 3.33 -11.97 15.28
C PHE A 39 2.68 -13.21 15.87
N ALA A 40 1.76 -13.82 15.11
CA ALA A 40 1.09 -15.04 15.52
C ALA A 40 0.48 -15.78 14.31
N GLY A 41 0.14 -17.05 14.52
CA GLY A 41 -0.52 -17.90 13.54
C GLY A 41 0.42 -18.41 12.46
N HIS A 42 -0.10 -18.61 11.25
CA HIS A 42 0.61 -19.31 10.18
C HIS A 42 0.88 -18.40 8.99
N ALA A 43 2.13 -18.38 8.50
CA ALA A 43 2.48 -17.81 7.20
C ALA A 43 1.84 -18.58 6.03
N GLN A 44 1.54 -19.86 6.23
CA GLN A 44 0.88 -20.72 5.25
C GLN A 44 0.15 -21.85 5.99
N ILE A 45 -1.10 -22.17 5.62
CA ILE A 45 -1.80 -23.40 6.10
C ILE A 45 -1.82 -24.53 5.06
N LEU A 46 -1.92 -24.18 3.77
CA LEU A 46 -1.89 -25.11 2.63
C LEU A 46 -0.78 -24.72 1.63
N PRO A 47 -0.12 -25.67 0.95
CA PRO A 47 -0.36 -27.13 0.98
C PRO A 47 0.21 -27.83 2.22
N GLY A 48 0.95 -27.11 3.07
CA GLY A 48 1.39 -27.56 4.38
C GLY A 48 1.62 -26.38 5.32
N PRO A 49 1.48 -26.57 6.63
CA PRO A 49 1.59 -25.47 7.58
C PRO A 49 3.02 -24.93 7.66
N ARG A 50 3.16 -23.61 7.69
CA ARG A 50 4.37 -22.89 8.09
C ARG A 50 3.98 -21.82 9.11
N GLU A 51 4.68 -21.83 10.24
CA GLU A 51 4.51 -20.84 11.29
C GLU A 51 4.84 -19.42 10.80
N MET A 52 4.07 -18.46 11.29
CA MET A 52 4.39 -17.05 11.13
C MET A 52 5.63 -16.72 11.96
N ARG A 53 6.47 -15.82 11.44
CA ARG A 53 7.64 -15.29 12.13
C ARG A 53 7.68 -13.78 11.99
N SER A 54 8.40 -13.12 12.89
CA SER A 54 8.60 -11.67 12.86
C SER A 54 9.26 -11.18 11.58
N ASP A 55 10.08 -12.02 10.93
CA ASP A 55 10.86 -11.70 9.73
C ASP A 55 10.19 -12.13 8.42
N CYS A 56 8.93 -12.57 8.48
CA CYS A 56 8.16 -12.98 7.32
C CYS A 56 7.96 -11.83 6.33
N ILE A 57 8.10 -12.14 5.04
CA ILE A 57 7.99 -11.18 3.94
C ILE A 57 6.62 -11.35 3.28
N PHE A 58 5.87 -10.26 3.23
CA PHE A 58 4.51 -10.21 2.71
C PHE A 58 4.48 -9.58 1.31
N ASP A 59 3.63 -10.10 0.43
CA ASP A 59 3.10 -9.29 -0.66
C ASP A 59 2.16 -8.24 -0.05
N ILE A 60 2.61 -6.98 -0.06
CA ILE A 60 1.85 -5.89 0.58
C ILE A 60 0.74 -5.34 -0.32
N ALA A 61 0.54 -5.93 -1.50
CA ALA A 61 -0.49 -5.59 -2.46
C ALA A 61 -0.56 -4.07 -2.69
N SER A 62 -1.73 -3.47 -2.54
CA SER A 62 -1.93 -2.04 -2.81
C SER A 62 -1.26 -1.09 -1.82
N LEU A 63 -0.62 -1.55 -0.73
CA LEU A 63 0.30 -0.68 0.00
C LEU A 63 1.46 -0.21 -0.89
N THR A 64 1.76 -0.93 -1.98
CA THR A 64 2.66 -0.47 -3.06
C THR A 64 2.31 0.94 -3.55
N LYS A 65 1.01 1.28 -3.64
CA LYS A 65 0.56 2.61 -4.09
C LYS A 65 1.16 3.71 -3.25
N VAL A 66 1.08 3.57 -1.93
CA VAL A 66 1.45 4.62 -0.99
C VAL A 66 2.91 4.56 -0.56
N VAL A 67 3.46 3.36 -0.35
CA VAL A 67 4.87 3.17 0.05
C VAL A 67 5.80 3.49 -1.11
N ALA A 68 5.46 3.01 -2.31
CA ALA A 68 6.33 3.15 -3.48
C ALA A 68 5.92 4.34 -4.37
N THR A 69 4.74 4.26 -4.99
CA THR A 69 4.38 5.17 -6.07
C THR A 69 4.14 6.60 -5.60
N THR A 70 3.33 6.81 -4.57
CA THR A 70 3.06 8.14 -4.00
C THR A 70 4.34 8.78 -3.49
N THR A 71 5.16 8.06 -2.71
CA THR A 71 6.46 8.56 -2.22
C THR A 71 7.35 9.00 -3.38
N SER A 72 7.42 8.20 -4.45
CA SER A 72 8.23 8.53 -5.63
C SER A 72 7.74 9.78 -6.33
N ILE A 73 6.42 9.94 -6.50
CA ILE A 73 5.82 11.14 -7.10
C ILE A 73 6.13 12.38 -6.25
N MET A 74 6.09 12.27 -4.92
CA MET A 74 6.46 13.40 -4.05
C MET A 74 7.94 13.78 -4.20
N ILE A 75 8.84 12.80 -4.29
CA ILE A 75 10.27 13.06 -4.52
C ILE A 75 10.50 13.73 -5.89
N LEU A 76 9.83 13.27 -6.95
CA LEU A 76 9.91 13.89 -8.27
C LEU A 76 9.39 15.34 -8.26
N ILE A 77 8.34 15.62 -7.47
CA ILE A 77 7.85 16.99 -7.27
C ILE A 77 8.88 17.85 -6.53
N GLU A 78 9.50 17.33 -5.47
CA GLU A 78 10.55 18.05 -4.73
C GLU A 78 11.78 18.36 -5.59
N ASN A 79 12.12 17.47 -6.51
CA ASN A 79 13.19 17.68 -7.48
C ASN A 79 12.81 18.67 -8.60
N GLY A 80 11.55 19.11 -8.67
CA GLY A 80 11.05 19.99 -9.72
C GLY A 80 10.84 19.30 -11.08
N GLU A 81 10.85 17.97 -11.11
CA GLU A 81 10.67 17.15 -12.32
C GLU A 81 9.18 16.97 -12.68
N LEU A 82 8.29 17.21 -11.73
CA LEU A 82 6.86 16.97 -11.87
C LEU A 82 6.04 18.00 -11.07
N ARG A 83 4.82 18.29 -11.53
CA ARG A 83 3.80 19.04 -10.79
C ARG A 83 2.48 18.27 -10.77
N LEU A 84 1.66 18.53 -9.74
CA LEU A 84 0.35 17.88 -9.60
C LEU A 84 -0.61 18.13 -10.78
N HIS A 85 -0.47 19.28 -11.45
CA HIS A 85 -1.30 19.63 -12.60
C HIS A 85 -0.66 19.32 -13.95
N ASP A 86 0.54 18.72 -13.98
CA ASP A 86 1.07 18.18 -15.22
C ASP A 86 0.15 17.06 -15.71
N THR A 87 0.03 16.94 -17.03
CA THR A 87 -0.83 15.93 -17.63
C THR A 87 -0.03 14.69 -18.00
N VAL A 88 -0.67 13.53 -17.96
CA VAL A 88 -0.03 12.26 -18.36
C VAL A 88 0.49 12.34 -19.79
N GLY A 89 -0.20 13.06 -20.68
CA GLY A 89 0.18 13.22 -22.08
C GLY A 89 1.43 14.06 -22.34
N SER A 90 1.89 14.86 -21.37
CA SER A 90 3.18 15.56 -21.51
C SER A 90 4.39 14.65 -21.25
N ILE A 91 4.15 13.46 -20.68
CA ILE A 91 5.19 12.53 -20.22
C ILE A 91 5.12 11.19 -20.99
N LEU A 92 3.91 10.66 -21.12
CA LEU A 92 3.61 9.36 -21.73
C LEU A 92 2.82 9.52 -23.03
N PRO A 93 2.91 8.57 -23.97
CA PRO A 93 2.09 8.53 -25.18
C PRO A 93 0.64 8.08 -24.88
N ALA A 94 -0.04 8.76 -23.95
CA ALA A 94 -1.24 8.29 -23.27
C ALA A 94 -2.56 8.46 -24.05
N GLY A 95 -2.51 8.70 -25.36
CA GLY A 95 -3.70 8.73 -26.21
C GLY A 95 -4.80 9.68 -25.71
N HIS A 96 -6.01 9.15 -25.47
CA HIS A 96 -7.13 9.94 -24.95
C HIS A 96 -6.99 10.33 -23.48
N LEU A 97 -6.10 9.68 -22.72
CA LEU A 97 -5.77 10.02 -21.33
C LEU A 97 -4.78 11.19 -21.22
N LYS A 98 -4.39 11.80 -22.35
CA LYS A 98 -3.39 12.88 -22.42
C LYS A 98 -3.67 14.09 -21.53
N ASN A 99 -4.94 14.33 -21.18
CA ASN A 99 -5.38 15.45 -20.36
C ASN A 99 -5.58 15.08 -18.88
N THR A 100 -5.48 13.80 -18.52
CA THR A 100 -5.55 13.36 -17.13
C THR A 100 -4.36 13.93 -16.37
N THR A 101 -4.57 14.53 -15.20
CA THR A 101 -3.49 15.13 -14.40
C THR A 101 -2.92 14.15 -13.38
N ILE A 102 -1.69 14.40 -12.91
CA ILE A 102 -1.07 13.64 -11.80
C ILE A 102 -1.95 13.68 -10.55
N LEU A 103 -2.54 14.84 -10.24
CA LEU A 103 -3.50 15.02 -9.14
C LEU A 103 -4.67 14.03 -9.29
N GLN A 104 -5.32 14.01 -10.46
CA GLN A 104 -6.47 13.13 -10.70
C GLN A 104 -6.13 11.65 -10.57
N LEU A 105 -4.91 11.25 -10.93
CA LEU A 105 -4.44 9.87 -10.71
C LEU A 105 -4.29 9.57 -9.22
N LEU A 106 -3.59 10.43 -8.47
CA LEU A 106 -3.32 10.27 -7.04
C LEU A 106 -4.60 10.29 -6.19
N THR A 107 -5.60 11.08 -6.57
CA THR A 107 -6.86 11.23 -5.80
C THR A 107 -7.96 10.28 -6.27
N HIS A 108 -7.67 9.40 -7.22
CA HIS A 108 -8.65 8.49 -7.79
C HIS A 108 -9.85 9.18 -8.48
N THR A 109 -9.63 10.35 -9.07
CA THR A 109 -10.66 11.15 -9.79
C THR A 109 -10.38 11.28 -11.28
N SER A 110 -9.71 10.30 -11.89
CA SER A 110 -9.37 10.31 -13.32
C SER A 110 -10.54 9.95 -14.24
N GLY A 111 -11.59 9.34 -13.69
CA GLY A 111 -12.70 8.76 -14.47
C GLY A 111 -12.41 7.36 -15.02
N LEU A 112 -11.25 6.76 -14.72
CA LEU A 112 -10.94 5.38 -15.09
C LEU A 112 -11.74 4.37 -14.24
N PRO A 113 -12.10 3.20 -14.81
CA PRO A 113 -12.77 2.14 -14.05
C PRO A 113 -11.87 1.61 -12.93
N ALA A 114 -12.49 1.02 -11.90
CA ALA A 114 -11.78 0.53 -10.73
C ALA A 114 -10.69 -0.53 -11.06
N SER A 115 -10.99 -1.45 -11.99
CA SER A 115 -10.02 -2.45 -12.45
C SER A 115 -10.37 -2.98 -13.83
N VAL A 116 -9.35 -3.48 -14.54
CA VAL A 116 -9.46 -4.23 -15.79
C VAL A 116 -8.50 -5.42 -15.70
N LYS A 117 -8.94 -6.61 -16.10
CA LYS A 117 -8.13 -7.84 -16.00
C LYS A 117 -7.23 -8.04 -17.23
N PHE A 118 -6.31 -7.12 -17.49
CA PHE A 118 -5.42 -7.16 -18.66
C PHE A 118 -4.62 -8.46 -18.77
N TYR A 119 -4.25 -9.05 -17.62
CA TYR A 119 -3.52 -10.32 -17.55
C TYR A 119 -4.23 -11.49 -18.27
N GLN A 120 -5.54 -11.43 -18.47
CA GLN A 120 -6.28 -12.47 -19.19
C GLN A 120 -5.94 -12.54 -20.68
N ALA A 121 -5.48 -11.43 -21.27
CA ALA A 121 -5.06 -11.41 -22.67
C ALA A 121 -3.68 -12.05 -22.89
N ASN A 122 -2.89 -12.27 -21.81
CA ASN A 122 -1.55 -12.84 -21.84
C ASN A 122 -0.58 -12.17 -22.84
N ARG A 123 -0.66 -10.84 -22.97
CA ARG A 123 0.16 -10.05 -23.90
C ARG A 123 1.45 -9.49 -23.26
N GLY A 124 1.75 -9.92 -22.04
CA GLY A 124 2.87 -9.43 -21.25
C GLY A 124 2.82 -7.93 -20.97
N ARG A 125 3.93 -7.38 -20.48
CA ARG A 125 4.03 -5.96 -20.08
C ARG A 125 3.61 -4.98 -21.19
N ALA A 126 4.14 -5.16 -22.40
CA ALA A 126 3.87 -4.26 -23.52
C ALA A 126 2.36 -4.21 -23.85
N GLY A 127 1.71 -5.37 -23.94
CA GLY A 127 0.28 -5.42 -24.22
C GLY A 127 -0.58 -4.86 -23.09
N VAL A 128 -0.19 -5.06 -21.83
CA VAL A 128 -0.88 -4.42 -20.68
C VAL A 128 -0.81 -2.89 -20.78
N ILE A 129 0.35 -2.33 -21.15
CA ILE A 129 0.52 -0.88 -21.31
C ILE A 129 -0.31 -0.36 -22.51
N ASP A 130 -0.26 -1.06 -23.64
CA ASP A 130 -1.06 -0.70 -24.81
C ASP A 130 -2.56 -0.68 -24.47
N ASP A 131 -3.04 -1.73 -23.81
CA ASP A 131 -4.45 -1.85 -23.42
C ASP A 131 -4.86 -0.81 -22.37
N LEU A 132 -3.97 -0.50 -21.42
CA LEU A 132 -4.17 0.56 -20.43
C LEU A 132 -4.43 1.92 -21.10
N TYR A 133 -3.68 2.26 -22.15
CA TYR A 133 -3.89 3.50 -22.90
C TYR A 133 -5.17 3.51 -23.74
N GLN A 134 -5.85 2.38 -23.92
CA GLN A 134 -7.12 2.29 -24.65
C GLN A 134 -8.36 2.22 -23.73
N VAL A 135 -8.18 2.15 -22.40
CA VAL A 135 -9.32 2.03 -21.48
C VAL A 135 -10.18 3.30 -21.50
N PRO A 136 -11.49 3.21 -21.82
CA PRO A 136 -12.37 4.37 -21.81
C PRO A 136 -12.59 4.87 -20.38
N LEU A 137 -12.83 6.18 -20.26
CA LEU A 137 -13.31 6.77 -19.02
C LEU A 137 -14.78 6.37 -18.81
N VAL A 138 -15.12 5.96 -17.59
CA VAL A 138 -16.49 5.60 -17.17
C VAL A 138 -17.19 6.75 -16.45
N ASP A 139 -16.41 7.70 -15.91
CA ASP A 139 -16.90 8.93 -15.28
C ASP A 139 -16.18 10.16 -15.85
N GLN A 140 -16.77 11.35 -15.65
CA GLN A 140 -16.09 12.60 -15.96
C GLN A 140 -14.90 12.80 -15.00
N PRO A 141 -13.70 13.15 -15.50
CA PRO A 141 -12.56 13.46 -14.63
C PRO A 141 -12.90 14.56 -13.61
N GLY A 142 -12.56 14.33 -12.35
CA GLY A 142 -12.78 15.25 -11.24
C GLY A 142 -14.15 15.18 -10.55
N THR A 143 -15.09 14.35 -11.02
CA THR A 143 -16.47 14.35 -10.48
C THR A 143 -16.79 13.20 -9.54
N VAL A 144 -16.03 12.10 -9.59
CA VAL A 144 -16.25 10.90 -8.75
C VAL A 144 -14.91 10.36 -8.28
N VAL A 145 -14.86 9.84 -7.04
CA VAL A 145 -13.72 9.07 -6.54
C VAL A 145 -13.97 7.59 -6.83
N THR A 146 -13.21 7.03 -7.76
CA THR A 146 -13.24 5.61 -8.12
C THR A 146 -11.86 5.01 -7.85
N TYR A 147 -11.73 4.26 -6.75
CA TYR A 147 -10.47 3.57 -6.40
C TYR A 147 -10.05 2.64 -7.54
N SER A 148 -9.04 3.09 -8.29
CA SER A 148 -8.64 2.51 -9.58
C SER A 148 -7.16 2.13 -9.58
N ASP A 149 -6.90 0.85 -9.85
CA ASP A 149 -5.53 0.34 -10.02
C ASP A 149 -4.85 0.99 -11.24
N LEU A 150 -5.62 1.29 -12.28
CA LEU A 150 -5.12 1.85 -13.54
C LEU A 150 -4.44 3.20 -13.33
N ASN A 151 -4.93 3.99 -12.36
CA ASN A 151 -4.30 5.27 -12.02
C ASN A 151 -2.86 5.09 -11.56
N PHE A 152 -2.63 4.10 -10.71
CA PHE A 152 -1.31 3.83 -10.14
C PHE A 152 -0.42 3.05 -11.11
N MET A 153 -1.00 2.26 -12.02
CA MET A 153 -0.25 1.74 -13.17
C MET A 153 0.31 2.89 -14.03
N LEU A 154 -0.51 3.90 -14.35
CA LEU A 154 -0.07 5.10 -15.09
C LEU A 154 0.99 5.89 -14.32
N LEU A 155 0.82 6.12 -13.01
CA LEU A 155 1.83 6.79 -12.19
C LEU A 155 3.15 6.01 -12.15
N GLY A 156 3.10 4.68 -12.09
CA GLY A 156 4.29 3.83 -12.21
C GLY A 156 5.03 4.05 -13.53
N LEU A 157 4.31 4.11 -14.65
CA LEU A 157 4.88 4.41 -15.96
C LEU A 157 5.44 5.83 -16.05
N VAL A 158 4.79 6.81 -15.41
CA VAL A 158 5.31 8.20 -15.31
C VAL A 158 6.65 8.20 -14.59
N ILE A 159 6.75 7.52 -13.45
CA ILE A 159 8.02 7.41 -12.69
C ILE A 159 9.08 6.74 -13.54
N GLU A 160 8.77 5.60 -14.18
CA GLU A 160 9.72 4.91 -15.08
C GLU A 160 10.18 5.79 -16.24
N LYS A 161 9.29 6.59 -16.82
CA LYS A 161 9.63 7.47 -17.93
C LYS A 161 10.58 8.59 -17.52
N LEU A 162 10.41 9.14 -16.31
CA LEU A 162 11.23 10.24 -15.80
C LEU A 162 12.56 9.74 -15.20
N SER A 163 12.56 8.58 -14.55
CA SER A 163 13.71 8.05 -13.80
C SER A 163 14.46 6.90 -14.48
N GLY A 164 13.90 6.32 -15.53
CA GLY A 164 14.40 5.12 -16.21
C GLY A 164 13.92 3.79 -15.60
N SER A 165 13.66 3.71 -14.29
CA SER A 165 13.16 2.50 -13.63
C SER A 165 12.51 2.81 -12.28
N LEU A 166 11.27 2.37 -12.09
CA LEU A 166 10.55 2.49 -10.81
C LEU A 166 11.30 1.78 -9.67
N GLU A 167 11.76 0.56 -9.91
CA GLU A 167 12.46 -0.25 -8.91
C GLU A 167 13.79 0.39 -8.49
N GLN A 168 14.61 0.82 -9.46
CA GLN A 168 15.91 1.44 -9.15
C GLN A 168 15.74 2.81 -8.50
N PHE A 169 14.74 3.57 -8.91
CA PHE A 169 14.40 4.85 -8.29
C PHE A 169 14.03 4.66 -6.81
N LEU A 170 13.13 3.72 -6.52
CA LEU A 170 12.72 3.42 -5.15
C LEU A 170 13.87 2.92 -4.29
N ARG A 171 14.66 1.99 -4.81
CA ARG A 171 15.83 1.49 -4.10
C ARG A 171 16.76 2.62 -3.68
N ARG A 172 17.09 3.52 -4.61
CA ARG A 172 18.04 4.62 -4.39
C ARG A 172 17.50 5.73 -3.48
N TYR A 173 16.25 6.13 -3.66
CA TYR A 173 15.71 7.33 -3.03
C TYR A 173 14.80 7.07 -1.83
N VAL A 174 14.34 5.82 -1.64
CA VAL A 174 13.43 5.46 -0.56
C VAL A 174 14.03 4.33 0.28
N PHE A 175 14.31 3.16 -0.30
CA PHE A 175 14.63 1.97 0.49
C PHE A 175 16.03 2.01 1.12
N GLU A 176 17.09 2.28 0.35
CA GLU A 176 18.45 2.38 0.89
C GLU A 176 18.56 3.52 1.92
N PRO A 177 18.03 4.74 1.69
CA PRO A 177 18.06 5.81 2.69
C PRO A 177 17.28 5.51 3.98
N LEU A 178 16.23 4.68 3.90
CA LEU A 178 15.43 4.22 5.04
C LEU A 178 15.94 2.92 5.66
N ASP A 179 17.06 2.38 5.17
CA ASP A 179 17.57 1.06 5.54
C ASP A 179 16.55 -0.08 5.35
N MET A 180 15.59 0.05 4.43
CA MET A 180 14.55 -0.96 4.14
C MET A 180 15.10 -2.09 3.24
N ASN A 181 15.98 -2.91 3.82
CA ASN A 181 16.79 -3.88 3.08
C ASN A 181 16.02 -5.11 2.56
N GLU A 182 14.81 -5.36 3.10
CA GLU A 182 13.97 -6.51 2.73
C GLU A 182 12.86 -6.11 1.75
N THR A 183 12.69 -4.81 1.52
CA THR A 183 11.63 -4.26 0.68
C THR A 183 12.07 -4.20 -0.77
N CYS A 184 11.40 -4.97 -1.62
CA CYS A 184 11.73 -5.06 -3.04
C CYS A 184 10.55 -5.53 -3.89
N PHE A 185 10.66 -5.32 -5.20
CA PHE A 185 9.87 -6.09 -6.16
C PHE A 185 10.59 -7.41 -6.45
N ASN A 186 9.84 -8.45 -6.83
CA ASN A 186 10.40 -9.75 -7.24
C ASN A 186 11.49 -10.30 -6.28
N PRO A 187 11.15 -10.55 -5.01
CA PRO A 187 12.14 -11.01 -4.03
C PRO A 187 12.83 -12.31 -4.48
N SER A 188 14.09 -12.46 -4.11
CA SER A 188 14.89 -13.64 -4.44
C SER A 188 14.22 -14.92 -3.92
N PRO A 189 14.27 -16.05 -4.65
CA PRO A 189 13.80 -17.33 -4.10
C PRO A 189 14.57 -17.78 -2.83
N GLU A 190 15.76 -17.23 -2.59
CA GLU A 190 16.47 -17.38 -1.33
C GLU A 190 15.62 -16.76 -0.20
N GLY A 191 15.31 -17.54 0.84
CA GLY A 191 14.37 -17.12 1.88
C GLY A 191 12.91 -17.48 1.60
N SER A 192 12.63 -18.39 0.66
CA SER A 192 11.26 -18.82 0.34
C SER A 192 10.41 -19.28 1.54
N GLU A 193 11.05 -19.75 2.61
CA GLU A 193 10.43 -20.11 3.88
C GLU A 193 9.96 -18.91 4.71
N ARG A 194 10.40 -17.69 4.38
CA ARG A 194 9.95 -16.41 4.95
C ARG A 194 8.74 -15.86 4.21
N PHE A 195 8.48 -16.27 2.97
CA PHE A 195 7.35 -15.76 2.21
C PHE A 195 6.02 -16.21 2.77
N VAL A 196 5.14 -15.24 2.95
CA VAL A 196 3.77 -15.48 3.36
C VAL A 196 2.94 -15.89 2.15
N ALA A 197 2.14 -16.94 2.30
CA ALA A 197 1.25 -17.41 1.23
C ALA A 197 0.03 -16.47 1.11
N THR A 198 -0.42 -16.24 -0.12
CA THR A 198 -1.57 -15.37 -0.41
C THR A 198 -2.82 -16.19 -0.72
N GLU A 199 -3.07 -16.63 -1.95
CA GLU A 199 -4.24 -17.48 -2.24
C GLU A 199 -3.85 -18.65 -3.16
N PHE A 200 -4.72 -19.65 -3.23
CA PHE A 200 -4.70 -20.60 -4.33
C PHE A 200 -5.29 -19.96 -5.60
N ARG A 201 -4.53 -20.06 -6.68
CA ARG A 201 -4.87 -19.59 -8.02
C ARG A 201 -4.93 -20.79 -8.96
N GLU A 202 -6.01 -20.96 -9.71
CA GLU A 202 -6.09 -22.04 -10.71
C GLU A 202 -4.94 -22.00 -11.74
N ASP A 203 -4.51 -20.79 -12.11
CA ASP A 203 -3.45 -20.52 -13.07
C ASP A 203 -2.02 -20.60 -12.49
N ARG A 204 -1.86 -20.55 -11.16
CA ARG A 204 -0.54 -20.40 -10.51
C ARG A 204 -0.29 -21.28 -9.27
N GLY A 205 -1.26 -22.07 -8.84
CA GLY A 205 -1.22 -22.81 -7.59
C GLY A 205 -1.27 -21.91 -6.35
N PHE A 206 -0.73 -22.36 -5.22
CA PHE A 206 -0.58 -21.54 -4.02
C PHE A 206 0.48 -20.45 -4.24
N VAL A 207 0.05 -19.19 -4.26
CA VAL A 207 0.93 -18.06 -4.55
C VAL A 207 1.70 -17.65 -3.29
N SER A 208 3.03 -17.69 -3.36
CA SER A 208 3.96 -17.26 -2.32
C SER A 208 5.27 -16.79 -2.98
N GLY A 209 5.86 -15.68 -2.50
CA GLY A 209 7.08 -15.09 -3.07
C GLY A 209 6.93 -14.51 -4.49
N LYS A 210 5.70 -14.40 -4.99
CA LYS A 210 5.36 -13.83 -6.29
C LYS A 210 4.15 -12.95 -6.13
N VAL A 211 4.11 -11.82 -6.85
CA VAL A 211 3.01 -10.87 -6.74
C VAL A 211 1.67 -11.55 -7.00
N HIS A 212 0.72 -11.32 -6.11
CA HIS A 212 -0.63 -11.83 -6.16
C HIS A 212 -1.46 -11.16 -7.25
N ASP A 213 -1.32 -9.83 -7.41
CA ASP A 213 -2.07 -9.09 -8.43
C ASP A 213 -1.76 -9.59 -9.85
N GLY A 214 -2.81 -9.86 -10.63
CA GLY A 214 -2.68 -10.44 -11.96
C GLY A 214 -2.04 -9.49 -12.96
N ASN A 215 -2.38 -8.19 -12.92
CA ASN A 215 -1.82 -7.20 -13.84
C ASN A 215 -0.35 -6.94 -13.54
N ALA A 216 0.02 -6.77 -12.27
CA ALA A 216 1.41 -6.64 -11.85
C ALA A 216 2.22 -7.88 -12.23
N TYR A 217 1.67 -9.09 -12.04
CA TYR A 217 2.29 -10.33 -12.51
C TYR A 217 2.53 -10.33 -14.03
N ALA A 218 1.52 -9.96 -14.82
CA ALA A 218 1.63 -9.86 -16.28
C ALA A 218 2.63 -8.78 -16.74
N MET A 219 2.88 -7.76 -15.91
CA MET A 219 3.88 -6.72 -16.15
C MET A 219 5.31 -7.09 -15.71
N GLY A 220 5.54 -8.33 -15.28
CA GLY A 220 6.84 -8.81 -14.81
C GLY A 220 7.11 -8.54 -13.33
N GLY A 221 6.06 -8.32 -12.54
CA GLY A 221 6.13 -8.13 -11.09
C GLY A 221 6.32 -6.69 -10.62
N VAL A 222 6.70 -5.78 -11.52
CA VAL A 222 6.94 -4.36 -11.21
C VAL A 222 5.84 -3.50 -11.79
N SER A 223 5.00 -2.93 -10.93
CA SER A 223 3.95 -1.98 -11.30
C SER A 223 3.64 -1.01 -10.17
N GLY A 224 3.11 0.17 -10.50
CA GLY A 224 2.88 1.22 -9.51
C GLY A 224 1.71 0.95 -8.55
N HIS A 225 0.82 -0.01 -8.85
CA HIS A 225 -0.36 -0.29 -8.02
C HIS A 225 -0.20 -1.49 -7.08
N ALA A 226 0.73 -2.41 -7.37
CA ALA A 226 1.00 -3.65 -6.65
C ALA A 226 2.35 -4.26 -7.07
N GLY A 227 2.87 -5.21 -6.29
CA GLY A 227 4.09 -5.97 -6.59
C GLY A 227 5.22 -5.79 -5.58
N LEU A 228 5.08 -4.85 -4.66
CA LEU A 228 6.06 -4.66 -3.60
C LEU A 228 5.91 -5.75 -2.54
N PHE A 229 7.04 -6.26 -2.07
CA PHE A 229 7.17 -7.13 -0.91
C PHE A 229 7.86 -6.37 0.21
N SER A 230 7.49 -6.64 1.46
CA SER A 230 8.10 -5.98 2.62
C SER A 230 7.89 -6.79 3.91
N THR A 231 8.57 -6.37 4.98
CA THR A 231 8.42 -6.86 6.36
C THR A 231 7.76 -5.78 7.23
N ALA A 232 7.27 -6.17 8.41
CA ALA A 232 6.74 -5.18 9.34
C ALA A 232 7.83 -4.20 9.82
N GLN A 233 9.08 -4.64 9.96
CA GLN A 233 10.20 -3.82 10.41
C GLN A 233 10.58 -2.75 9.38
N ASP A 234 10.65 -3.11 8.10
CA ASP A 234 10.93 -2.15 7.03
C ASP A 234 9.80 -1.11 6.92
N LEU A 235 8.54 -1.56 6.97
CA LEU A 235 7.39 -0.65 7.03
C LEU A 235 7.41 0.22 8.30
N GLY A 236 7.93 -0.31 9.41
CA GLY A 236 8.16 0.45 10.65
C GLY A 236 9.08 1.65 10.44
N ARG A 237 10.17 1.47 9.68
CA ARG A 237 11.09 2.56 9.30
C ARG A 237 10.40 3.59 8.40
N PHE A 238 9.61 3.13 7.42
CA PHE A 238 8.82 4.02 6.57
C PHE A 238 7.80 4.84 7.37
N VAL A 239 7.06 4.21 8.28
CA VAL A 239 6.08 4.86 9.17
C VAL A 239 6.76 5.87 10.09
N ARG A 240 7.88 5.49 10.72
CA ARG A 240 8.65 6.40 11.58
C ARG A 240 9.15 7.62 10.80
N MET A 241 9.59 7.45 9.56
CA MET A 241 9.97 8.58 8.71
C MET A 241 8.81 9.55 8.51
N LEU A 242 7.59 9.06 8.27
CA LEU A 242 6.41 9.91 8.12
C LEU A 242 6.05 10.64 9.43
N LEU A 243 6.07 9.93 10.57
CA LEU A 243 5.84 10.53 11.90
C LEU A 243 6.90 11.57 12.26
N ASN A 244 8.16 11.33 11.87
CA ASN A 244 9.30 12.18 12.14
C ASN A 244 9.53 13.23 11.03
N ASN A 245 8.44 13.81 10.51
CA ASN A 245 8.50 14.94 9.58
C ASN A 245 9.37 14.71 8.33
N GLY A 246 9.47 13.45 7.90
CA GLY A 246 10.19 13.02 6.71
C GLY A 246 11.65 12.62 6.95
N TYR A 247 12.08 12.48 8.20
CA TYR A 247 13.46 12.12 8.55
C TYR A 247 13.60 10.70 9.08
N HIS A 248 14.69 10.04 8.68
CA HIS A 248 15.15 8.76 9.22
C HIS A 248 16.65 8.84 9.48
N GLU A 249 17.09 8.60 10.72
CA GLU A 249 18.50 8.65 11.12
C GLU A 249 19.25 9.92 10.64
N GLY A 250 18.59 11.08 10.77
CA GLY A 250 19.13 12.38 10.33
C GLY A 250 19.08 12.64 8.82
N ARG A 251 18.67 11.66 8.01
CA ARG A 251 18.47 11.81 6.56
C ARG A 251 17.05 12.23 6.26
N LYS A 252 16.88 13.30 5.47
CA LYS A 252 15.58 13.76 4.99
C LYS A 252 15.20 13.00 3.72
N ILE A 253 14.10 12.26 3.76
CA ILE A 253 13.57 11.48 2.63
C ILE A 253 12.51 12.27 1.87
N ILE A 254 11.62 12.91 2.62
CA ILE A 254 10.55 13.75 2.10
C ILE A 254 10.44 15.01 2.95
N SER A 255 9.95 16.11 2.39
CA SER A 255 9.74 17.35 3.12
C SER A 255 8.41 17.40 3.85
N VAL A 256 8.35 18.22 4.91
CA VAL A 256 7.10 18.56 5.60
C VAL A 256 6.08 19.19 4.63
N ALA A 257 6.53 19.94 3.62
CA ALA A 257 5.63 20.49 2.60
C ALA A 257 4.94 19.38 1.81
N SER A 258 5.68 18.35 1.38
CA SER A 258 5.10 17.19 0.70
C SER A 258 4.24 16.32 1.62
N LEU A 259 4.60 16.17 2.90
CA LEU A 259 3.74 15.51 3.89
C LEU A 259 2.40 16.25 4.07
N ASN A 260 2.43 17.58 4.09
CA ASN A 260 1.22 18.40 4.15
C ASN A 260 0.36 18.26 2.89
N LEU A 261 1.00 18.20 1.71
CA LEU A 261 0.28 17.91 0.46
C LEU A 261 -0.38 16.52 0.50
N MET A 262 0.31 15.49 0.99
CA MET A 262 -0.28 14.14 1.08
C MET A 262 -1.50 14.06 2.00
N ARG A 263 -1.52 14.83 3.10
CA ARG A 263 -2.60 14.85 4.10
C ARG A 263 -3.77 15.79 3.75
N GLN A 264 -3.58 16.72 2.82
CA GLN A 264 -4.64 17.62 2.39
C GLN A 264 -5.74 16.83 1.68
N CYS A 265 -7.00 17.07 2.03
CA CYS A 265 -8.14 16.51 1.31
C CYS A 265 -8.39 17.27 0.00
N TYR A 266 -8.39 16.55 -1.13
CA TYR A 266 -8.67 17.11 -2.46
C TYR A 266 -10.07 16.74 -2.98
N THR A 267 -10.84 15.96 -2.20
CA THR A 267 -12.10 15.36 -2.63
C THR A 267 -13.21 15.53 -1.56
N GLU A 268 -13.14 16.60 -0.76
CA GLU A 268 -14.04 16.85 0.38
C GLU A 268 -15.53 16.79 0.01
N GLN A 269 -15.88 17.15 -1.23
CA GLN A 269 -17.26 17.18 -1.73
C GLN A 269 -17.66 15.90 -2.49
N LEU A 270 -16.79 14.89 -2.54
CA LEU A 270 -17.01 13.66 -3.29
C LEU A 270 -17.31 12.48 -2.35
N THR A 271 -17.53 11.31 -2.94
CA THR A 271 -17.96 10.08 -2.26
C THR A 271 -16.97 9.53 -1.23
N GLU A 272 -15.69 9.92 -1.32
CA GLU A 272 -14.65 9.49 -0.40
C GLU A 272 -13.57 10.57 -0.26
N ARG A 273 -13.11 10.81 0.97
CA ARG A 273 -12.02 11.75 1.27
C ARG A 273 -10.67 11.15 0.94
N ARG A 274 -9.94 11.82 0.03
CA ARG A 274 -8.64 11.41 -0.52
C ARG A 274 -7.62 12.52 -0.38
N GLY A 275 -6.48 12.12 0.16
CA GLY A 275 -5.22 12.84 0.02
C GLY A 275 -4.52 12.44 -1.26
N LEU A 276 -3.24 12.73 -1.37
CA LEU A 276 -2.45 12.27 -2.49
C LEU A 276 -2.08 10.80 -2.31
N GLY A 277 -2.79 9.91 -3.00
CA GLY A 277 -2.65 8.47 -2.97
C GLY A 277 -3.13 7.77 -1.69
N TRP A 278 -3.28 8.52 -0.60
CA TRP A 278 -3.80 8.03 0.68
C TRP A 278 -5.31 8.20 0.79
N LYS A 279 -5.96 7.26 1.47
CA LYS A 279 -7.30 7.45 1.99
C LYS A 279 -7.21 8.28 3.26
N LEU A 280 -8.07 9.30 3.38
CA LEU A 280 -8.26 10.06 4.62
C LEU A 280 -9.51 9.54 5.33
N LYS A 281 -9.75 10.01 6.55
CA LYS A 281 -10.84 9.49 7.38
C LYS A 281 -12.20 9.72 6.72
N ASN A 282 -12.98 8.66 6.59
CA ASN A 282 -14.39 8.72 6.21
C ASN A 282 -15.25 8.12 7.32
N PRO A 283 -16.49 8.60 7.54
CA PRO A 283 -17.37 8.04 8.56
C PRO A 283 -17.57 6.52 8.40
N GLY A 284 -17.34 5.78 9.49
CA GLY A 284 -17.56 4.33 9.55
C GLY A 284 -16.61 3.48 8.71
N ASP A 285 -15.46 4.02 8.30
CA ASP A 285 -14.50 3.27 7.49
C ASP A 285 -13.54 2.38 8.32
N ALA A 286 -12.62 1.72 7.63
CA ALA A 286 -11.72 0.75 8.22
C ALA A 286 -10.53 1.36 9.00
N MET A 287 -10.41 2.68 9.03
CA MET A 287 -9.42 3.43 9.82
C MET A 287 -9.81 3.48 11.31
N GLY A 288 -11.08 3.28 11.64
CA GLY A 288 -11.61 3.42 12.99
C GLY A 288 -12.15 4.82 13.29
N ASP A 289 -12.90 4.92 14.37
CA ASP A 289 -13.59 6.14 14.81
C ASP A 289 -12.64 7.13 15.48
N LEU A 290 -11.55 6.64 16.08
CA LEU A 290 -10.64 7.44 16.92
C LEU A 290 -9.49 8.11 16.16
N ALA A 291 -9.23 7.70 14.92
CA ALA A 291 -8.17 8.32 14.10
C ALA A 291 -8.48 9.80 13.79
N SER A 292 -7.44 10.60 13.56
CA SER A 292 -7.56 11.99 13.14
C SER A 292 -8.12 12.12 11.72
N GLU A 293 -8.73 13.27 11.42
CA GLU A 293 -9.34 13.53 10.11
C GLU A 293 -8.34 13.50 8.94
N ASP A 294 -7.08 13.82 9.20
CA ASP A 294 -5.99 13.87 8.23
C ASP A 294 -5.04 12.65 8.33
N ALA A 295 -5.42 11.62 9.09
CA ALA A 295 -4.65 10.39 9.19
C ALA A 295 -4.53 9.74 7.81
N LEU A 296 -3.32 9.26 7.49
CA LEU A 296 -3.02 8.61 6.22
C LEU A 296 -3.32 7.12 6.36
N PHE A 297 -4.22 6.58 5.54
CA PHE A 297 -4.59 5.17 5.58
C PHE A 297 -4.58 4.52 4.21
N HIS A 298 -4.16 3.26 4.16
CA HIS A 298 -4.31 2.43 2.98
C HIS A 298 -4.41 0.95 3.34
N THR A 299 -5.08 0.17 2.50
CA THR A 299 -5.18 -1.29 2.62
C THR A 299 -4.59 -2.00 1.42
N GLY A 300 -4.08 -3.22 1.59
CA GLY A 300 -3.74 -4.14 0.52
C GLY A 300 -4.73 -5.30 0.43
N PHE A 301 -5.00 -5.76 -0.80
CA PHE A 301 -5.96 -6.83 -1.08
C PHE A 301 -5.64 -8.14 -0.34
N THR A 302 -4.36 -8.44 -0.15
CA THR A 302 -3.87 -9.63 0.59
C THR A 302 -4.25 -9.65 2.07
N GLY A 303 -4.71 -8.51 2.61
CA GLY A 303 -5.12 -8.36 3.99
C GLY A 303 -4.26 -7.38 4.79
N THR A 304 -3.33 -6.69 4.14
CA THR A 304 -2.44 -5.72 4.77
C THR A 304 -3.13 -4.36 4.97
N SER A 305 -2.66 -3.58 5.94
CA SER A 305 -3.03 -2.17 6.10
C SER A 305 -1.93 -1.37 6.79
N LEU A 306 -1.93 -0.07 6.49
CA LEU A 306 -1.02 0.92 7.03
C LEU A 306 -1.82 2.15 7.44
N LEU A 307 -1.64 2.62 8.67
CA LEU A 307 -2.17 3.86 9.20
C LEU A 307 -1.02 4.72 9.74
N VAL A 308 -1.04 6.01 9.45
CA VAL A 308 -0.14 7.01 10.05
C VAL A 308 -0.97 8.21 10.47
N ASP A 309 -1.18 8.36 11.76
CA ASP A 309 -1.79 9.51 12.39
C ASP A 309 -0.72 10.39 13.02
N GLN A 310 -0.29 11.41 12.27
CA GLN A 310 0.75 12.32 12.72
C GLN A 310 0.27 13.31 13.80
N GLN A 311 -1.05 13.58 13.90
CA GLN A 311 -1.57 14.44 14.97
C GLN A 311 -1.51 13.72 16.32
N ARG A 312 -1.80 12.42 16.30
CA ARG A 312 -1.75 11.53 17.47
C ARG A 312 -0.35 10.96 17.72
N GLY A 313 0.55 11.01 16.74
CA GLY A 313 1.90 10.45 16.87
C GLY A 313 1.89 8.92 16.87
N LEU A 314 1.00 8.32 16.07
CA LEU A 314 0.82 6.87 16.00
C LEU A 314 0.90 6.37 14.56
N GLY A 315 1.60 5.27 14.37
CA GLY A 315 1.57 4.47 13.17
C GLY A 315 1.17 3.03 13.47
N VAL A 316 0.34 2.44 12.61
CA VAL A 316 -0.15 1.07 12.75
C VAL A 316 0.14 0.30 11.47
N ILE A 317 0.80 -0.84 11.64
CA ILE A 317 1.09 -1.80 10.58
C ILE A 317 0.32 -3.07 10.93
N LEU A 318 -0.50 -3.56 10.01
CA LEU A 318 -1.16 -4.85 10.15
C LEU A 318 -0.96 -5.64 8.86
N LEU A 319 -0.06 -6.62 8.89
CA LEU A 319 0.22 -7.51 7.77
C LEU A 319 -0.42 -8.87 8.05
N THR A 320 -1.41 -9.25 7.25
CA THR A 320 -2.10 -10.54 7.37
C THR A 320 -2.07 -11.28 6.04
N ASN A 321 -2.32 -12.58 6.07
CA ASN A 321 -2.59 -13.40 4.90
C ASN A 321 -4.07 -13.76 4.78
N ARG A 322 -4.96 -12.79 4.99
CA ARG A 322 -6.41 -13.00 5.05
C ARG A 322 -6.99 -13.72 3.83
N ILE A 323 -6.40 -13.56 2.65
CA ILE A 323 -6.87 -14.25 1.43
C ILE A 323 -6.34 -15.69 1.29
N HIS A 324 -5.59 -16.20 2.29
CA HIS A 324 -5.09 -17.57 2.30
C HIS A 324 -6.07 -18.51 3.00
N PRO A 325 -6.50 -19.61 2.37
CA PRO A 325 -6.18 -20.07 1.01
C PRO A 325 -7.11 -19.51 -0.07
N SER A 326 -8.21 -18.84 0.32
CA SER A 326 -9.16 -18.20 -0.60
C SER A 326 -9.50 -16.76 -0.19
N ARG A 327 -9.66 -15.90 -1.20
CA ARG A 327 -10.15 -14.51 -1.10
C ARG A 327 -11.57 -14.35 -0.57
N ASP A 328 -12.33 -15.44 -0.46
CA ASP A 328 -13.74 -15.39 -0.02
C ASP A 328 -13.89 -14.97 1.45
N ASN A 329 -12.82 -15.07 2.25
CA ASN A 329 -12.83 -14.65 3.63
C ASN A 329 -12.94 -13.12 3.77
N GLN A 330 -14.15 -12.63 4.08
CA GLN A 330 -14.41 -11.20 4.26
C GLN A 330 -14.32 -10.70 5.71
N LYS A 331 -14.08 -11.57 6.69
CA LYS A 331 -14.19 -11.24 8.13
C LYS A 331 -13.34 -10.04 8.56
N LEU A 332 -12.13 -9.89 8.01
CA LEU A 332 -11.24 -8.77 8.33
C LEU A 332 -11.83 -7.41 7.96
N LEU A 333 -12.65 -7.32 6.89
CA LEU A 333 -13.27 -6.04 6.52
C LEU A 333 -14.16 -5.48 7.63
N ALA A 334 -14.89 -6.34 8.34
CA ALA A 334 -15.76 -5.93 9.42
C ALA A 334 -15.01 -5.65 10.74
N LEU A 335 -13.84 -6.27 10.93
CA LEU A 335 -13.09 -6.17 12.19
C LEU A 335 -12.05 -5.04 12.19
N ARG A 336 -11.53 -4.64 11.02
CA ARG A 336 -10.37 -3.75 10.92
C ARG A 336 -10.54 -2.41 11.67
N GLY A 337 -11.68 -1.74 11.53
CA GLY A 337 -11.94 -0.49 12.25
C GLY A 337 -11.90 -0.64 13.77
N LYS A 338 -12.32 -1.80 14.30
CA LYS A 338 -12.24 -2.09 15.74
C LYS A 338 -10.82 -2.31 16.22
N ILE A 339 -10.01 -3.04 15.43
CA ILE A 339 -8.57 -3.23 15.71
C ILE A 339 -7.88 -1.86 15.74
N HIS A 340 -8.19 -0.99 14.77
CA HIS A 340 -7.62 0.34 14.71
C HIS A 340 -8.07 1.24 15.86
N ASN A 341 -9.33 1.16 16.31
CA ASN A 341 -9.77 1.84 17.53
C ASN A 341 -8.95 1.42 18.76
N ILE A 342 -8.61 0.14 18.91
CA ILE A 342 -7.74 -0.30 20.00
C ILE A 342 -6.35 0.31 19.85
N ALA A 343 -5.78 0.28 18.64
CA ALA A 343 -4.46 0.87 18.36
C ALA A 343 -4.40 2.35 18.72
N GLU A 344 -5.43 3.13 18.36
CA GLU A 344 -5.49 4.57 18.65
C GLU A 344 -5.46 4.88 20.16
N THR A 345 -5.85 3.94 21.01
CA THR A 345 -5.79 4.09 22.48
C THR A 345 -4.45 3.69 23.10
N VAL A 346 -3.48 3.22 22.31
CA VAL A 346 -2.16 2.79 22.81
C VAL A 346 -1.34 3.96 23.31
N ILE A 347 -1.57 5.15 22.78
CA ILE A 347 -0.86 6.38 23.12
C ILE A 347 -1.52 7.18 24.26
N ASP A 348 -2.66 6.72 24.79
CA ASP A 348 -3.41 7.35 25.88
C ASP A 348 -3.07 6.73 27.26
#